data_AF-A0AAV5QYN6-F1
#
_entry.id   AF-A0AAV5QYN6-F1
#
_cell.length_a   1.000
_cell.length_b   1.000
_cell.length_c   1.000
_cell.angle_alpha   90.00
_cell.angle_beta   90.00
_cell.angle_gamma   90.00
#
_symmetry.space_group_name_H-M   'P 1'
#
loop_
_entity.id
_entity.type
_entity.pdbx_description
1 polymer ?
#
loop_
_entity_poly.entity_id
_entity_poly.type
_entity_poly.pdbx_seq_one_letter_code
_entity_poly.pdbx_strand_id
1 'polypeptide(L)'
;MSFDFGKLLGRGDASTKNDAVLKYNERRFYQMATFYGFTLLTYIASKIAYRGVISRRYNPTFYQHNHVPPKFNFYRDAMAAVTHATLLATSTFGMVGAGAFWYYDISSLREFTFRMKKFLGGDEAEKALKALPEDEETKQITSSLDDILSGKSDIFSTDEEIAKSKK
;
A
#
# COMPACT_ATOMS: atom_id res chain seq x y z
N MET A 1 -29.76 -10.08 -26.93
CA MET A 1 -29.32 -8.69 -26.69
C MET A 1 -28.27 -8.72 -25.61
N SER A 2 -27.00 -8.43 -25.96
CA SER A 2 -25.94 -8.25 -24.96
C SER A 2 -26.04 -6.83 -24.42
N PHE A 3 -26.27 -6.68 -23.12
CA PHE A 3 -26.22 -5.38 -22.46
C PHE A 3 -24.78 -4.99 -22.24
N ASP A 4 -24.29 -4.03 -23.03
CA ASP A 4 -22.95 -3.48 -22.86
C ASP A 4 -22.98 -2.37 -21.79
N PHE A 5 -22.74 -2.77 -20.55
CA PHE A 5 -22.63 -1.86 -19.41
C PHE A 5 -21.50 -0.84 -19.57
N GLY A 6 -20.50 -1.11 -20.42
CA GLY A 6 -19.42 -0.17 -20.69
C GLY A 6 -19.93 1.08 -21.40
N LYS A 7 -20.78 0.89 -22.41
CA LYS A 7 -21.37 1.99 -23.19
C LYS A 7 -22.41 2.77 -22.39
N LEU A 8 -23.18 2.09 -21.53
CA LEU A 8 -24.15 2.71 -20.63
C LEU A 8 -23.48 3.61 -19.57
N LEU A 9 -22.31 3.21 -19.07
CA LEU A 9 -21.54 3.96 -18.08
C LEU A 9 -20.58 4.99 -18.71
N GLY A 10 -20.71 5.28 -20.01
CA GLY A 10 -19.92 6.30 -20.70
C GLY A 10 -18.45 5.93 -20.94
N ARG A 11 -18.07 4.64 -20.86
CA ARG A 11 -16.72 4.21 -21.23
C ARG A 11 -16.61 4.18 -22.75
N GLY A 12 -15.88 5.14 -23.33
CA GLY A 12 -15.58 5.17 -24.77
C GLY A 12 -14.86 3.90 -25.26
N ASP A 13 -15.01 3.60 -26.55
CA ASP A 13 -14.57 2.35 -27.19
C ASP A 13 -13.11 2.00 -26.86
N ALA A 14 -12.87 0.76 -26.43
CA ALA A 14 -11.56 0.30 -26.01
C ALA A 14 -10.53 0.26 -27.17
N SER A 15 -10.98 0.13 -28.43
CA SER A 15 -10.11 0.02 -29.60
C SER A 15 -9.36 1.30 -29.97
N THR A 16 -9.77 2.45 -29.43
CA THR A 16 -9.13 3.75 -29.69
C THR A 16 -8.08 4.14 -28.65
N LYS A 17 -7.89 3.32 -27.61
CA LYS A 17 -7.02 3.65 -26.48
C LYS A 17 -5.64 3.04 -26.67
N ASN A 18 -4.60 3.83 -26.38
CA ASN A 18 -3.22 3.37 -26.32
C ASN A 18 -3.07 2.30 -25.22
N ASP A 19 -2.23 1.29 -25.44
CA ASP A 19 -1.99 0.17 -24.52
C ASP A 19 -1.57 0.65 -23.11
N ALA A 20 -0.75 1.71 -23.05
CA ALA A 20 -0.37 2.33 -21.78
C ALA A 20 -1.58 2.86 -20.98
N VAL A 21 -2.58 3.41 -21.68
CA VAL A 21 -3.81 3.94 -21.06
C VAL A 21 -4.71 2.79 -20.59
N LEU A 22 -4.76 1.69 -21.35
CA LEU A 22 -5.51 0.49 -20.94
C LEU A 22 -4.94 -0.08 -19.65
N LYS A 23 -3.63 -0.30 -19.59
CA LYS A 23 -2.94 -0.82 -18.41
C LYS A 23 -3.10 0.09 -17.18
N TYR A 24 -3.03 1.40 -17.37
CA TYR A 24 -3.29 2.36 -16.29
C TYR A 24 -4.71 2.25 -15.74
N ASN A 25 -5.71 2.18 -16.62
CA ASN A 25 -7.11 2.08 -16.24
C ASN A 25 -7.43 0.77 -15.52
N GLU A 26 -6.85 -0.35 -15.97
CA GLU A 26 -6.99 -1.64 -15.29
C GLU A 26 -6.43 -1.59 -13.87
N ARG A 27 -5.20 -1.07 -13.71
CA ARG A 27 -4.59 -0.90 -12.38
C ARG A 27 -5.47 -0.08 -11.44
N ARG A 28 -5.94 1.07 -11.94
CA ARG A 28 -6.82 1.99 -11.19
C ARG A 28 -8.12 1.31 -10.78
N PHE A 29 -8.68 0.47 -11.66
CA PHE A 29 -9.89 -0.30 -11.38
C PHE A 29 -9.69 -1.30 -10.25
N TYR A 30 -8.58 -2.06 -10.22
CA TYR A 30 -8.31 -3.00 -9.13
C TYR A 30 -8.09 -2.31 -7.78
N GLN A 31 -7.35 -1.19 -7.75
CA GLN A 31 -7.16 -0.38 -6.54
C GLN A 31 -8.51 0.15 -6.02
N MET A 32 -9.32 0.71 -6.92
CA MET A 32 -10.66 1.20 -6.62
C MET A 32 -11.58 0.07 -6.11
N ALA A 33 -11.59 -1.08 -6.79
CA ALA A 33 -12.41 -2.23 -6.41
C ALA A 33 -12.05 -2.75 -5.02
N THR A 34 -10.76 -2.77 -4.68
CA THR A 34 -10.28 -3.18 -3.35
C THR A 34 -10.76 -2.19 -2.28
N PHE A 35 -10.61 -0.89 -2.53
CA PHE A 35 -11.13 0.14 -1.63
C PHE A 35 -12.64 0.00 -1.43
N TYR A 36 -13.43 -0.08 -2.51
CA TYR A 36 -14.88 -0.25 -2.39
C TYR A 36 -15.26 -1.56 -1.68
N GLY A 37 -14.52 -2.65 -1.93
CA GLY A 37 -14.71 -3.91 -1.22
C GLY A 37 -14.57 -3.74 0.30
N PHE A 38 -13.52 -3.06 0.75
CA PHE A 38 -13.35 -2.75 2.17
C PHE A 38 -14.37 -1.75 2.71
N THR A 39 -14.80 -0.76 1.92
CA THR A 39 -15.86 0.17 2.37
C THR A 39 -17.18 -0.57 2.61
N LEU A 40 -17.56 -1.48 1.71
CA LEU A 40 -18.76 -2.29 1.83
C LEU A 40 -18.65 -3.24 3.02
N LEU A 41 -17.50 -3.90 3.18
CA LEU A 41 -17.21 -4.75 4.33
C LEU A 41 -17.34 -3.98 5.65
N THR A 42 -16.78 -2.76 5.71
CA THR A 42 -16.83 -1.89 6.88
C THR A 42 -18.27 -1.47 7.20
N TYR A 43 -19.06 -1.13 6.19
CA TYR A 43 -20.47 -0.81 6.35
C TYR A 43 -21.27 -2.00 6.92
N ILE A 44 -21.07 -3.20 6.37
CA ILE A 44 -21.72 -4.42 6.86
C ILE A 44 -21.27 -4.74 8.29
N ALA A 45 -19.97 -4.67 8.57
CA ALA A 45 -19.40 -4.87 9.90
C ALA A 45 -19.99 -3.88 10.92
N SER A 46 -20.12 -2.60 10.54
CA SER A 46 -20.76 -1.56 11.35
C SER A 46 -22.22 -1.88 11.66
N LYS A 47 -23.00 -2.33 10.66
CA LYS A 47 -24.38 -2.75 10.87
C LYS A 47 -24.50 -3.95 11.81
N ILE A 48 -23.61 -4.93 11.68
CA ILE A 48 -23.56 -6.11 12.56
C ILE A 48 -23.23 -5.69 13.99
N ALA A 49 -22.19 -4.87 14.18
CA ALA A 49 -21.78 -4.38 15.49
C ALA A 49 -22.88 -3.53 16.15
N TYR A 50 -23.50 -2.60 15.40
CA TYR A 50 -24.60 -1.76 15.87
C TYR A 50 -25.79 -2.58 16.37
N ARG A 51 -26.23 -3.57 15.59
CA ARG A 51 -27.30 -4.49 16.00
C ARG A 51 -26.90 -5.36 17.19
N GLY A 52 -25.65 -5.83 17.21
CA GLY A 52 -25.09 -6.62 18.30
C GLY A 52 -25.11 -5.87 19.63
N VAL A 53 -24.75 -4.59 19.63
CA VAL A 53 -24.74 -3.75 20.84
C VAL A 53 -26.16 -3.39 21.30
N ILE A 54 -27.04 -2.97 20.38
CA ILE A 54 -28.40 -2.53 20.74
C ILE A 54 -29.23 -3.67 21.32
N SER A 55 -29.11 -4.88 20.78
CA SER A 55 -29.85 -6.05 21.28
C SER A 55 -29.56 -6.38 22.75
N ARG A 56 -28.43 -5.89 23.29
CA ARG A 56 -28.00 -6.12 24.69
C ARG A 56 -28.36 -4.97 25.62
N ARG A 57 -28.88 -3.85 25.08
CA ARG A 57 -29.30 -2.72 25.91
C ARG A 57 -30.58 -3.07 26.66
N TYR A 58 -30.50 -3.10 27.98
CA TYR A 58 -31.69 -3.20 28.82
C TYR A 58 -32.53 -1.91 28.69
N ASN A 59 -33.78 -2.05 28.27
CA ASN A 59 -34.74 -0.94 28.21
C ASN A 59 -35.90 -1.26 29.17
N PRO A 60 -35.90 -0.72 30.40
CA PRO A 60 -36.94 -1.01 31.38
C PRO A 60 -38.29 -0.49 30.88
N THR A 61 -39.33 -1.30 31.02
CA THR A 61 -40.71 -0.87 30.74
C THR A 61 -41.32 -0.25 32.00
N PHE A 62 -42.24 0.71 31.85
CA PHE A 62 -42.88 1.43 32.98
C PHE A 62 -43.50 0.50 34.03
N TYR A 63 -43.92 -0.70 33.65
CA TYR A 63 -44.55 -1.68 34.54
C TYR A 63 -43.57 -2.69 35.17
N GLN A 64 -42.31 -2.69 34.75
CA GLN A 64 -41.25 -3.48 35.36
C GLN A 64 -40.50 -2.62 36.36
N HIS A 65 -40.97 -2.62 37.62
CA HIS A 65 -40.19 -2.07 38.74
C HIS A 65 -38.91 -2.90 38.94
N ASN A 66 -37.87 -2.41 38.26
CA ASN A 66 -36.43 -2.60 38.41
C ASN A 66 -35.96 -3.37 39.66
N HIS A 67 -35.78 -4.69 39.55
CA HIS A 67 -34.97 -5.41 40.55
C HIS A 67 -34.14 -6.57 40.00
N VAL A 68 -34.36 -7.02 38.77
CA VAL A 68 -33.59 -8.15 38.21
C VAL A 68 -32.89 -7.69 36.93
N PRO A 69 -31.56 -7.44 36.98
CA PRO A 69 -30.80 -7.25 35.75
C PRO A 69 -30.92 -8.51 34.89
N PRO A 70 -30.98 -8.37 33.56
CA PRO A 70 -31.06 -9.52 32.66
C PRO A 70 -29.86 -10.45 32.89
N LYS A 71 -30.10 -11.76 32.92
CA LYS A 71 -29.05 -12.77 33.10
C LYS A 71 -27.95 -12.56 32.05
N PHE A 72 -26.74 -12.29 32.50
CA PHE A 72 -25.60 -11.99 31.65
C PHE A 72 -24.59 -13.13 31.66
N ASN A 73 -23.98 -13.41 30.52
CA ASN A 73 -22.89 -14.37 30.39
C ASN A 73 -21.61 -13.63 29.99
N PHE A 74 -20.71 -13.44 30.95
CA PHE A 74 -19.45 -12.72 30.77
C PHE A 74 -18.61 -13.26 29.60
N TYR A 75 -18.53 -14.58 29.44
CA TYR A 75 -17.73 -15.20 28.40
C TYR A 75 -18.30 -14.92 27.00
N ARG A 76 -19.62 -15.12 26.83
CA ARG A 76 -20.27 -14.86 25.54
C ARG A 76 -20.25 -13.38 25.16
N ASP A 77 -20.41 -12.50 26.14
CA ASP A 77 -20.39 -11.07 25.88
C ASP A 77 -18.99 -10.58 25.50
N ALA A 78 -17.96 -11.02 26.24
CA ALA A 78 -16.57 -10.72 25.93
C ALA A 78 -16.18 -11.22 24.53
N MET A 79 -16.50 -12.47 24.18
CA MET A 79 -16.22 -13.02 22.85
C MET A 79 -16.88 -12.20 21.74
N ALA A 80 -18.14 -11.81 21.92
CA ALA A 80 -18.84 -11.06 20.89
C ALA A 80 -18.34 -9.61 20.80
N ALA A 81 -17.99 -8.98 21.94
CA ALA A 81 -17.36 -7.66 21.95
C ALA A 81 -16.03 -7.66 21.18
N VAL A 82 -15.14 -8.63 21.48
CA VAL A 82 -13.86 -8.78 20.77
C VAL A 82 -14.09 -9.06 19.29
N THR A 83 -15.04 -9.94 18.94
CA THR A 83 -15.36 -10.24 17.54
C THR A 83 -15.82 -8.99 16.78
N HIS A 84 -16.73 -8.21 17.36
CA HIS A 84 -17.20 -6.97 16.73
C HIS A 84 -16.10 -5.93 16.61
N ALA A 85 -15.27 -5.75 17.65
CA ALA A 85 -14.16 -4.82 17.65
C ALA A 85 -13.12 -5.19 16.59
N THR A 86 -12.70 -6.46 16.53
CA THR A 86 -11.71 -6.95 15.55
C THR A 86 -12.26 -6.82 14.13
N LEU A 87 -13.51 -7.19 13.89
CA LEU A 87 -14.12 -7.07 12.56
C LEU A 87 -14.17 -5.60 12.09
N LEU A 88 -14.59 -4.69 12.96
CA LEU A 88 -14.61 -3.25 12.65
C LEU A 88 -13.21 -2.68 12.47
N ALA A 89 -12.26 -3.03 13.33
CA ALA A 89 -10.89 -2.54 13.25
C ALA A 89 -10.21 -2.98 11.95
N THR A 90 -10.27 -4.28 11.64
CA THR A 90 -9.64 -4.84 10.43
C THR A 90 -10.28 -4.29 9.15
N SER A 91 -11.60 -4.20 9.09
CA SER A 91 -12.29 -3.64 7.92
C SER A 91 -11.99 -2.16 7.72
N THR A 92 -12.02 -1.37 8.79
CA THR A 92 -11.72 0.07 8.74
C THR A 92 -10.26 0.31 8.38
N PHE A 93 -9.32 -0.44 8.96
CA PHE A 93 -7.90 -0.31 8.64
C PHE A 93 -7.63 -0.71 7.18
N GLY A 94 -8.25 -1.79 6.70
CA GLY A 94 -8.19 -2.19 5.29
C GLY A 94 -8.76 -1.13 4.35
N MET A 95 -9.87 -0.50 4.72
CA MET A 95 -10.48 0.59 3.96
C MET A 95 -9.56 1.80 3.87
N VAL A 96 -9.00 2.25 4.99
CA VAL A 96 -8.09 3.41 5.03
C VAL A 96 -6.81 3.09 4.25
N GLY A 97 -6.23 1.91 4.44
CA GLY A 97 -5.02 1.47 3.72
C GLY A 97 -5.24 1.36 2.22
N ALA A 98 -6.32 0.69 1.78
CA ALA A 98 -6.67 0.57 0.36
C ALA A 98 -7.00 1.94 -0.25
N GLY A 99 -7.66 2.83 0.50
CA GLY A 99 -7.94 4.20 0.07
C GLY A 99 -6.66 5.02 -0.10
N ALA A 100 -5.71 4.91 0.82
CA ALA A 100 -4.40 5.54 0.71
C ALA A 100 -3.62 5.03 -0.52
N PHE A 101 -3.60 3.71 -0.74
CA PHE A 101 -2.93 3.13 -1.90
C PHE A 101 -3.58 3.53 -3.23
N TRP A 102 -4.91 3.65 -3.26
CA TRP A 102 -5.61 4.16 -4.44
C TRP A 102 -5.33 5.65 -4.69
N TYR A 103 -5.31 6.46 -3.64
CA TYR A 103 -5.02 7.90 -3.73
C TYR A 103 -3.60 8.19 -4.23
N TYR A 104 -2.60 7.48 -3.67
CA TYR A 104 -1.20 7.66 -4.04
C TYR A 104 -0.76 6.83 -5.26
N ASP A 105 -1.68 6.08 -5.88
CA ASP A 105 -1.43 5.18 -7.02
C ASP A 105 -0.28 4.21 -6.76
N ILE A 106 -0.35 3.53 -5.61
CA ILE A 106 0.62 2.52 -5.18
C ILE A 106 0.02 1.14 -5.43
N SER A 107 0.73 0.30 -6.18
CA SER A 107 0.27 -1.05 -6.55
C SER A 107 1.25 -2.16 -6.17
N SER A 108 2.48 -1.81 -5.83
CA SER A 108 3.52 -2.76 -5.44
C SER A 108 4.26 -2.32 -4.19
N LEU A 109 4.87 -3.29 -3.49
CA LEU A 109 5.71 -3.01 -2.32
C LEU A 109 6.91 -2.13 -2.67
N ARG A 110 7.48 -2.27 -3.88
CA ARG A 110 8.58 -1.43 -4.34
C ARG A 110 8.16 0.02 -4.57
N GLU A 111 6.97 0.23 -5.16
CA GLU A 111 6.40 1.57 -5.29
C GLU A 111 6.09 2.18 -3.92
N PHE A 112 5.59 1.37 -3.00
CA PHE A 112 5.29 1.80 -1.63
C PHE A 112 6.55 2.29 -0.91
N THR A 113 7.63 1.50 -0.90
CA THR A 113 8.87 1.90 -0.23
C THR A 113 9.48 3.14 -0.87
N PHE A 114 9.47 3.24 -2.20
CA PHE A 114 9.96 4.42 -2.90
C PHE A 114 9.13 5.68 -2.56
N ARG A 115 7.80 5.59 -2.63
CA ARG A 115 6.91 6.71 -2.30
C ARG A 115 7.00 7.10 -0.83
N MET A 116 7.14 6.12 0.06
CA MET A 116 7.28 6.37 1.49
C MET A 116 8.64 7.00 1.83
N LYS A 117 9.73 6.55 1.20
CA LYS A 117 11.04 7.20 1.30
C LYS A 117 10.96 8.66 0.85
N LYS A 118 10.30 8.92 -0.28
CA LYS A 118 10.09 10.29 -0.77
C LYS A 118 9.25 11.12 0.20
N PHE A 119 8.17 10.55 0.75
CA PHE A 119 7.30 11.22 1.72
C PHE A 119 8.02 11.54 3.04
N LEU A 120 8.91 10.67 3.50
CA LEU A 120 9.72 10.85 4.70
C LEU A 120 10.94 11.77 4.48
N GLY A 121 11.10 12.36 3.31
CA GLY A 121 12.25 13.23 2.99
C GLY A 121 13.56 12.48 2.72
N GLY A 122 13.53 11.16 2.57
CA GLY A 122 14.73 10.36 2.29
C GLY A 122 15.44 10.73 0.98
N ASP A 123 14.70 11.19 -0.03
CA ASP A 123 15.28 11.71 -1.28
C ASP A 123 16.06 13.03 -1.05
N GLU A 124 15.60 13.88 -0.13
CA GLU A 124 16.28 15.13 0.21
C GLU A 124 17.52 14.85 1.06
N ALA A 125 17.41 13.94 2.02
CA ALA A 125 18.54 13.48 2.82
C ALA A 125 19.65 12.85 1.95
N GLU A 126 19.29 12.02 0.95
CA GLU A 126 20.27 11.45 0.02
C GLU A 126 20.92 12.51 -0.87
N LYS A 127 20.16 13.52 -1.34
CA LYS A 127 20.73 14.63 -2.10
C LYS A 127 21.68 15.48 -1.24
N ALA A 128 21.31 15.72 0.02
CA ALA A 128 22.16 16.44 0.97
C ALA A 128 23.45 15.67 1.25
N LEU A 129 23.37 14.34 1.46
CA LEU A 129 24.54 13.48 1.65
C LEU A 129 25.44 13.45 0.40
N LYS A 130 24.86 13.38 -0.81
CA LYS A 130 25.61 13.45 -2.07
C LYS A 130 26.28 14.80 -2.32
N ALA A 131 25.78 15.88 -1.71
CA ALA A 131 26.35 17.21 -1.85
C ALA A 131 27.50 17.49 -0.87
N LEU A 132 27.74 16.59 0.09
CA LEU A 132 28.89 16.69 0.99
C LEU A 132 30.19 16.35 0.23
N PRO A 133 31.31 16.98 0.59
CA PRO A 133 32.59 16.68 -0.03
C PRO A 133 32.97 15.22 0.22
N GLU A 134 33.22 14.46 -0.84
CA GLU A 134 33.66 13.07 -0.74
C GLU A 134 35.10 12.99 -0.20
N ASP A 135 35.31 12.07 0.73
CA ASP A 135 36.64 11.71 1.21
C ASP A 135 37.51 11.14 0.09
N GLU A 136 38.83 11.33 0.19
CA GLU A 136 39.79 11.01 -0.86
C GLU A 136 39.81 9.50 -1.22
N GLU A 137 39.59 8.64 -0.23
CA GLU A 137 39.44 7.19 -0.43
C GLU A 137 38.13 6.83 -1.15
N THR A 138 37.04 7.56 -0.88
CA THR A 138 35.73 7.32 -1.53
C THR A 138 35.81 7.67 -3.01
N LYS A 139 36.50 8.76 -3.35
CA LYS A 139 36.72 9.18 -4.75
C LYS A 139 37.47 8.14 -5.58
N GLN A 140 38.49 7.51 -5.00
CA GLN A 140 39.25 6.45 -5.68
C GLN A 140 38.39 5.22 -5.93
N ILE A 141 37.56 4.83 -4.96
CA ILE A 141 36.64 3.70 -5.11
C ILE A 141 35.57 4.00 -6.16
N THR A 142 34.96 5.19 -6.14
CA THR A 142 33.95 5.58 -7.14
C THR A 142 34.55 5.67 -8.54
N SER A 143 35.77 6.20 -8.70
CA SER A 143 36.43 6.24 -10.01
C SER A 143 36.76 4.84 -10.53
N SER A 144 37.27 3.95 -9.66
CA SER A 144 37.54 2.56 -10.06
C SER A 144 36.27 1.81 -10.44
N LEU A 145 35.13 2.07 -9.77
CA LEU A 145 33.83 1.50 -10.13
C LEU A 145 33.31 2.05 -11.46
N ASP A 146 33.42 3.36 -11.70
CA ASP A 146 32.99 3.99 -12.95
C ASP A 146 33.83 3.51 -14.15
N ASP A 147 35.13 3.29 -13.98
CA ASP A 147 36.01 2.73 -15.02
C ASP A 147 35.62 1.27 -15.38
N ILE A 148 35.26 0.46 -14.37
CA ILE A 148 34.76 -0.90 -14.58
C ILE A 148 33.39 -0.90 -15.28
N LEU A 149 32.47 -0.01 -14.84
CA LEU A 149 31.10 0.05 -15.35
C LEU A 149 31.03 0.64 -16.78
N SER A 150 31.91 1.58 -17.10
CA SER A 150 32.04 2.19 -18.43
C SER A 150 32.74 1.29 -19.45
N GLY A 151 33.20 0.10 -19.03
CA GLY A 151 33.83 -0.87 -19.92
C GLY A 151 35.23 -0.44 -20.38
N LYS A 152 35.85 0.53 -19.70
CA LYS A 152 37.22 0.93 -19.95
C LYS A 152 38.16 -0.05 -19.26
N SER A 153 38.20 -1.28 -19.78
CA SER A 153 39.05 -2.34 -19.28
C SER A 153 40.50 -2.14 -19.74
N ASP A 154 41.21 -1.18 -19.14
CA ASP A 154 42.68 -1.11 -19.20
C ASP A 154 43.33 -1.97 -18.08
N ILE A 155 42.53 -2.71 -17.31
CA ILE A 155 42.99 -3.50 -16.16
C ILE A 155 43.81 -4.75 -16.59
N PHE A 156 43.77 -5.14 -17.87
CA PHE A 156 44.53 -6.31 -18.38
C PHE A 156 45.68 -5.97 -19.35
N SER A 157 45.93 -4.69 -19.69
CA SER A 157 47.00 -4.33 -20.64
C SER A 157 48.36 -4.08 -19.97
N THR A 158 48.42 -3.87 -18.65
CA THR A 158 49.66 -3.50 -17.97
C THR A 158 50.68 -4.67 -17.87
N ASP A 159 50.23 -5.93 -18.00
CA ASP A 159 51.13 -7.09 -17.94
C ASP A 159 51.86 -7.37 -19.28
N GLU A 160 51.38 -6.87 -20.42
CA GLU A 160 52.06 -7.09 -21.72
C GLU A 160 53.12 -6.04 -22.06
N GLU A 161 53.01 -4.79 -21.59
CA GLU A 161 54.00 -3.74 -21.90
C GLU A 161 55.31 -3.90 -21.11
N ILE A 162 55.26 -4.43 -19.88
CA ILE A 162 56.47 -4.70 -19.08
C ILE A 162 57.32 -5.84 -19.71
N ALA A 163 56.68 -6.77 -20.43
CA ALA A 163 57.39 -7.87 -21.10
C ALA A 163 58.09 -7.45 -22.40
N LYS A 164 57.65 -6.37 -23.07
CA LYS A 164 58.31 -5.84 -24.29
C LYS A 164 59.40 -4.81 -24.01
N SER A 165 59.40 -4.16 -22.84
CA SER A 165 60.46 -3.22 -22.46
C SER A 165 61.78 -3.89 -22.02
N LYS A 166 61.82 -5.22 -21.89
CA LYS A 166 62.99 -5.99 -21.43
C LYS A 166 63.67 -6.84 -22.53
N LYS A 167 63.36 -6.61 -23.81
CA LYS A 167 64.08 -7.22 -24.94
C LYS A 167 64.78 -6.17 -25.79
#